data_AF-A0A832JWV9-F1
#
_entry.id   AF-A0A832JWV9-F1
#
_cell.length_a   1.000
_cell.length_b   1.000
_cell.length_c   1.000
_cell.angle_alpha   90.00
_cell.angle_beta   90.00
_cell.angle_gamma   90.00
#
_symmetry.space_group_name_H-M   'P 1'
#
loop_
_entity.id
_entity.type
_entity.pdbx_description
1 polymer ?
#
loop_
_entity_poly.entity_id
_entity_poly.type
_entity_poly.pdbx_seq_one_letter_code
_entity_poly.pdbx_strand_id
1 'polypeptide(L)' 'MGRTTPSLRTTIEDYTRRIKRIAEVLPLEERVLVEKYLEDIETTISVYTHMGLVDPLEVFLVHLIRRLRDLYSIAQNK' A
#
# COMPACT_ATOMS: atom_id res chain seq x y z
N MET A 1 -8.17 -17.66 26.44
CA MET A 1 -7.56 -16.35 26.11
C MET A 1 -8.03 -15.96 24.72
N GLY A 2 -8.90 -14.96 24.62
CA GLY A 2 -9.44 -14.52 23.33
C GLY A 2 -8.33 -13.99 22.44
N ARG A 3 -8.25 -14.47 21.20
CA ARG A 3 -7.36 -13.90 20.20
C ARG A 3 -7.78 -12.44 20.00
N THR A 4 -6.96 -11.49 20.43
CA THR A 4 -7.15 -10.08 20.10
C THR A 4 -7.06 -9.97 18.59
N THR A 5 -8.17 -9.65 17.92
CA THR A 5 -8.14 -9.36 16.49
C THR A 5 -7.17 -8.20 16.27
N PRO A 6 -6.12 -8.37 15.44
CA PRO A 6 -5.21 -7.27 15.14
C PRO A 6 -5.99 -6.09 14.58
N SER A 7 -5.57 -4.86 14.90
CA SER A 7 -6.16 -3.69 14.25
C SER A 7 -5.89 -3.77 12.75
N LEU A 8 -6.84 -3.30 11.93
CA LEU A 8 -6.68 -3.23 10.47
C LEU A 8 -5.35 -2.58 10.08
N ARG A 9 -4.98 -1.49 10.78
CA ARG A 9 -3.71 -0.79 10.61
C ARG A 9 -2.51 -1.72 10.79
N THR A 10 -2.46 -2.46 11.88
CA THR A 10 -1.39 -3.42 12.16
C THR A 10 -1.30 -4.47 11.05
N THR A 11 -2.45 -4.96 10.59
CA THR A 11 -2.48 -5.93 9.49
C THR A 11 -1.94 -5.33 8.19
N ILE A 12 -2.30 -4.10 7.83
CA ILE A 12 -1.76 -3.42 6.64
C ILE A 12 -0.25 -3.19 6.76
N GLU A 13 0.24 -2.80 7.92
CA GLU A 13 1.68 -2.63 8.18
C GLU A 13 2.43 -3.96 8.01
N ASP A 14 1.86 -5.07 8.49
CA ASP A 14 2.42 -6.41 8.28
C ASP A 14 2.48 -6.78 6.80
N TYR A 15 1.41 -6.53 6.05
CA TYR A 15 1.40 -6.75 4.60
C TYR A 15 2.43 -5.87 3.89
N THR A 16 2.53 -4.60 4.26
CA THR A 16 3.54 -3.68 3.69
C THR A 16 4.96 -4.20 3.93
N ARG A 17 5.25 -4.67 5.15
CA ARG A 17 6.55 -5.30 5.47
C ARG A 17 6.80 -6.57 4.64
N ARG A 18 5.78 -7.42 4.46
CA ARG A 18 5.88 -8.62 3.63
C ARG A 18 6.16 -8.29 2.17
N ILE A 19 5.47 -7.31 1.61
CA ILE A 19 5.68 -6.87 0.22
C ILE A 19 7.10 -6.34 0.04
N LYS A 20 7.62 -5.53 0.98
CA LYS A 20 9.02 -5.07 0.95
C LYS A 20 10.02 -6.23 0.94
N ARG A 21 9.82 -7.25 1.79
CA ARG A 21 10.66 -8.46 1.80
C ARG A 21 10.59 -9.24 0.49
N ILE A 22 9.41 -9.32 -0.13
CA ILE A 22 9.27 -9.95 -1.46
C ILE A 22 10.06 -9.13 -2.49
N ALA A 23 10.03 -7.80 -2.43
CA ALA A 23 10.78 -6.95 -3.34
C ALA A 23 12.30 -7.13 -3.26
N GLU A 24 12.83 -7.57 -2.11
CA GLU A 24 14.26 -7.87 -1.92
C GLU A 24 14.76 -9.05 -2.77
N VAL A 25 13.87 -9.92 -3.24
CA VAL A 25 14.24 -11.05 -4.13
C VAL A 25 13.92 -10.78 -5.61
N LEU A 26 13.28 -9.65 -5.92
CA LEU A 26 12.97 -9.25 -7.29
C LEU A 26 14.18 -8.61 -7.98
N PRO A 27 14.22 -8.63 -9.34
CA PRO A 27 15.12 -7.79 -10.12
C PRO A 27 15.05 -6.32 -9.72
N LEU A 28 16.15 -5.58 -9.92
CA LEU A 28 16.26 -4.19 -9.47
C LEU A 28 15.13 -3.30 -10.00
N GLU A 29 14.79 -3.44 -11.29
CA GLU A 29 13.74 -2.64 -11.93
C GLU A 29 12.37 -2.87 -11.26
N GLU A 30 12.01 -4.12 -11.00
CA GLU A 30 10.78 -4.49 -10.32
C GLU A 30 10.77 -4.04 -8.85
N ARG A 31 11.89 -4.16 -8.15
CA ARG A 31 12.03 -3.67 -6.77
C ARG A 31 11.74 -2.17 -6.69
N VAL A 32 12.31 -1.39 -7.60
CA VAL A 32 12.08 0.06 -7.67
C VAL A 32 10.60 0.37 -7.90
N LEU A 33 9.92 -0.42 -8.75
CA LEU A 33 8.48 -0.25 -8.94
C LEU A 33 7.66 -0.58 -7.68
N VAL A 34 8.05 -1.61 -6.92
CA VAL A 34 7.39 -1.94 -5.65
C VAL A 34 7.64 -0.86 -4.59
N GLU A 35 8.87 -0.36 -4.48
CA GLU A 35 9.21 0.75 -3.57
C GLU A 35 8.42 2.00 -3.92
N LYS A 36 8.36 2.37 -5.21
CA LYS A 36 7.50 3.46 -5.69
C LYS A 36 6.04 3.18 -5.44
N TYR A 37 5.56 1.96 -5.64
CA TYR A 37 4.17 1.63 -5.33
C TYR A 37 3.87 1.88 -3.85
N LEU A 38 4.77 1.52 -2.94
CA LEU A 38 4.55 1.63 -1.49
C LEU A 38 4.84 3.03 -0.89
N GLU A 39 5.47 3.93 -1.63
CA GLU A 39 5.70 5.30 -1.16
C GLU A 39 4.35 6.01 -0.91
N ASP A 40 4.26 6.74 0.20
CA ASP A 40 3.04 7.38 0.72
C ASP A 40 1.87 6.44 1.08
N ILE A 41 2.10 5.13 1.23
CA ILE A 41 1.08 4.16 1.69
C ILE A 41 0.47 4.57 3.04
N GLU A 42 1.26 5.13 3.96
CA GLU A 42 0.80 5.57 5.29
C GLU A 42 -0.26 6.67 5.23
N THR A 43 -0.15 7.56 4.24
CA THR A 43 -1.18 8.58 3.96
C THR A 43 -2.48 7.93 3.53
N THR A 44 -2.40 6.86 2.73
CA THR A 44 -3.59 6.11 2.31
C THR A 44 -4.20 5.34 3.49
N ILE A 45 -3.37 4.68 4.30
CA ILE A 45 -3.85 4.05 5.54
C ILE A 45 -4.58 5.07 6.40
N SER A 46 -3.97 6.23 6.67
CA SER A 46 -4.54 7.24 7.55
C SER A 46 -5.87 7.80 7.04
N VAL A 47 -5.99 8.07 5.73
CA VAL A 47 -7.23 8.61 5.14
C VAL A 47 -8.37 7.59 5.21
N TYR A 48 -8.09 6.32 4.90
CA TYR A 48 -9.15 5.35 4.64
C TYR A 48 -9.47 4.44 5.82
N THR A 49 -8.60 4.35 6.85
CA THR A 49 -8.88 3.54 8.05
C THR A 49 -10.09 4.07 8.83
N HIS A 50 -10.37 5.38 8.76
CA HIS A 50 -11.55 5.99 9.41
C HIS A 50 -12.86 5.74 8.67
N MET A 51 -12.82 5.22 7.44
CA MET A 51 -14.01 5.00 6.60
C MET A 51 -14.68 3.63 6.85
N GLY A 52 -14.21 2.87 7.84
CA GLY A 52 -14.78 1.56 8.16
C GLY A 52 -14.36 0.45 7.19
N LEU A 53 -13.22 0.60 6.50
CA LEU A 53 -12.61 -0.50 5.76
C LEU A 53 -12.38 -1.70 6.69
N VAL A 54 -12.62 -2.89 6.19
CA VAL A 54 -12.48 -4.14 6.97
C VAL A 54 -11.44 -5.07 6.37
N ASP A 55 -11.10 -4.89 5.09
CA ASP A 55 -10.12 -5.70 4.39
C ASP A 55 -8.84 -4.88 4.10
N PRO A 56 -7.65 -5.33 4.55
CA PRO A 56 -6.37 -4.71 4.20
C PRO A 56 -6.16 -4.54 2.69
N LEU A 57 -6.69 -5.44 1.86
CA LEU A 57 -6.55 -5.40 0.41
C LEU A 57 -7.22 -4.17 -0.20
N GLU A 58 -8.34 -3.71 0.38
CA GLU A 58 -9.03 -2.49 -0.06
C GLU A 58 -8.10 -1.27 -0.01
N VAL A 59 -7.26 -1.18 1.03
CA VAL A 59 -6.28 -0.09 1.17
C VAL A 59 -5.23 -0.13 0.05
N PHE A 60 -4.71 -1.31 -0.28
CA PHE A 60 -3.73 -1.47 -1.36
C PHE A 60 -4.34 -1.17 -2.75
N LEU A 61 -5.60 -1.54 -2.97
CA LEU A 61 -6.33 -1.22 -4.22
C LEU A 61 -6.56 0.29 -4.36
N VAL A 62 -7.03 0.95 -3.29
CA VAL A 62 -7.19 2.40 -3.26
C VAL A 62 -5.85 3.10 -3.47
N HIS A 63 -4.78 2.58 -2.86
CA HIS A 63 -3.45 3.12 -3.06
C HIS A 63 -2.98 3.00 -4.51
N LEU A 64 -3.24 1.86 -5.15
CA LEU A 64 -2.95 1.65 -6.57
C LEU A 64 -3.66 2.69 -7.44
N ILE A 65 -4.95 2.95 -7.18
CA ILE A 65 -5.72 3.97 -7.92
C ILE A 65 -5.10 5.36 -7.76
N ARG A 66 -4.67 5.72 -6.54
CA ARG A 66 -3.98 7.01 -6.28
C ARG A 66 -2.68 7.11 -7.09
N ARG A 67 -1.87 6.05 -7.09
CA ARG A 67 -0.61 6.02 -7.87
C ARG A 67 -0.85 6.12 -9.37
N LEU A 68 -1.86 5.43 -9.90
CA LEU A 68 -2.23 5.52 -11.31
C LEU A 68 -2.67 6.95 -11.70
N ARG A 69 -3.43 7.63 -10.84
CA ARG A 69 -3.79 9.04 -11.05
C ARG A 69 -2.57 9.95 -11.13
N ASP A 70 -1.60 9.76 -10.23
CA ASP A 70 -0.38 10.58 -10.20
C ASP A 70 0.44 10.37 -11.48
N LEU A 71 0.62 9.12 -11.90
CA LEU A 71 1.29 8.77 -13.16
C LEU A 71 0.58 9.36 -14.39
N TYR A 72 -0.76 9.25 -14.44
CA TYR A 72 -1.55 9.84 -15.51
C TYR A 72 -1.39 11.37 -15.55
N SER A 73 -1.41 12.02 -14.38
CA SER A 73 -1.23 13.48 -14.29
C SER A 73 0.16 13.91 -14.75
N ILE A 74 1.21 13.15 -14.43
CA ILE A 74 2.57 13.41 -14.91
C ILE A 74 2.66 13.25 -16.44
N ALA A 75 1.99 12.24 -17.01
CA ALA A 75 1.99 11.99 -18.44
C ALA A 75 1.27 13.07 -19.25
N GLN A 76 0.23 13.71 -18.69
CA GLN A 76 -0.50 14.81 -19.33
C GLN A 76 0.25 16.16 -19.29
N ASN A 77 1.19 16.33 -18.36
CA ASN A 77 1.96 17.57 -18.18
C ASN A 77 3.36 17.52 -18.86
N LYS A 78 3.61 16.51 -19.69
CA LYS A 78 4.80 16.37 -20.54
C LYS A 78 4.42 16.57 -22.00
#